data_AF-A0A6V7VCW6-F1
#
_entry.id   AF-A0A6V7VCW6-F1
#
_cell.length_a   1.000
_cell.length_b   1.000
_cell.length_c   1.000
_cell.angle_alpha   90.00
_cell.angle_beta   90.00
_cell.angle_gamma   90.00
#
_symmetry.space_group_name_H-M   'P 1'
#
loop_
_entity.id
_entity.type
_entity.pdbx_description
1 polymer ?
#
loop_
_entity_poly.entity_id
_entity_poly.type
_entity_poly.pdbx_seq_one_letter_code
_entity_poly.pdbx_strand_id
1 'polypeptide(L)'
;MTEDESSSNSDLELKVIENEIQIKFVEEKTFYLEKKNSLLEDQLKEMDKKIQKINCDHKNEIEEMKKNFQKLFEEDIKQLKAENDQKGVKINSLEEEIKKVNDLFDKKICDLIIKLNDLKCNKSVEFIEIKNKWIELYSEYKCCENNCVNTNNPIGDCIKGNGFGNIIDDEKIKYIEGKAGLNSQVRVYAENSFKKPKICFNYSLYYFEVKSKFEGELGANVCWMNIGLKNLCTNKHIWYSANANTIHKENENTLKLENISWIDNDIFGCGLVYPPTTNKNGEFPYIFFTQNGKQIGKGVLLKDNFDLYKPSVYLKCYSVEANFGNNLKSKPFKYDILKHLILKEFY
;
A
#
# COMPACT_ATOMS: atom_id res chain seq x y z
N MET A 1 -48.65 -61.63 148.48
CA MET A 1 -49.29 -60.35 148.14
C MET A 1 -49.42 -60.34 146.63
N THR A 2 -50.66 -60.39 146.18
CA THR A 2 -51.19 -60.42 144.81
C THR A 2 -51.20 -59.03 144.16
N GLU A 3 -51.51 -59.06 142.85
CA GLU A 3 -51.95 -58.00 141.92
C GLU A 3 -50.89 -57.50 140.94
N ASP A 4 -51.16 -57.32 139.65
CA ASP A 4 -52.08 -57.96 138.69
C ASP A 4 -51.72 -57.37 137.32
N GLU A 5 -51.46 -58.22 136.33
CA GLU A 5 -51.26 -57.86 134.92
C GLU A 5 -52.49 -58.32 134.13
N SER A 6 -53.28 -57.39 133.58
CA SER A 6 -54.25 -57.73 132.53
C SER A 6 -54.47 -56.55 131.57
N SER A 7 -53.85 -56.60 130.39
CA SER A 7 -54.24 -55.83 129.18
C SER A 7 -53.24 -56.03 128.01
N SER A 8 -53.25 -57.15 127.27
CA SER A 8 -52.54 -57.18 125.97
C SER A 8 -52.96 -58.21 124.89
N ASN A 9 -54.02 -59.01 125.05
CA ASN A 9 -54.23 -60.19 124.17
C ASN A 9 -55.36 -60.12 123.12
N SER A 10 -56.13 -59.02 122.99
CA SER A 10 -57.18 -58.91 121.95
C SER A 10 -56.76 -58.19 120.66
N ASP A 11 -55.61 -57.52 120.65
CA ASP A 11 -55.09 -56.79 119.46
C ASP A 11 -54.33 -57.69 118.47
N LEU A 12 -54.05 -58.94 118.84
CA LEU A 12 -53.27 -59.89 118.04
C LEU A 12 -54.13 -60.68 117.03
N GLU A 13 -55.37 -61.07 117.38
CA GLU A 13 -56.22 -61.88 116.49
C GLU A 13 -56.84 -61.06 115.33
N LEU A 14 -57.18 -59.79 115.55
CA LEU A 14 -57.72 -58.89 114.52
C LEU A 14 -56.69 -58.55 113.43
N LYS A 15 -55.41 -58.43 113.80
CA LYS A 15 -54.30 -58.18 112.86
C LYS A 15 -54.01 -59.38 111.95
N VAL A 16 -54.30 -60.61 112.39
CA VAL A 16 -54.06 -61.81 111.58
C VAL A 16 -55.07 -61.92 110.44
N ILE A 17 -56.36 -61.63 110.70
CA ILE A 17 -57.41 -61.69 109.67
C ILE A 17 -57.27 -60.54 108.65
N GLU A 18 -56.91 -59.33 109.09
CA GLU A 18 -56.60 -58.22 108.16
C GLU A 18 -55.40 -58.53 107.26
N ASN A 19 -54.37 -59.18 107.80
CA ASN A 19 -53.22 -59.61 107.01
C ASN A 19 -53.59 -60.67 105.97
N GLU A 20 -54.45 -61.65 106.28
CA GLU A 20 -54.87 -62.67 105.30
C GLU A 20 -55.71 -62.09 104.16
N ILE A 21 -56.60 -61.12 104.44
CA ILE A 21 -57.38 -60.42 103.42
C ILE A 21 -56.47 -59.54 102.54
N GLN A 22 -55.49 -58.85 103.15
CA GLN A 22 -54.49 -58.10 102.38
C GLN A 22 -53.63 -59.01 101.51
N ILE A 23 -53.24 -60.20 101.99
CA ILE A 23 -52.47 -61.17 101.21
C ILE A 23 -53.27 -61.64 99.99
N LYS A 24 -54.54 -62.04 100.15
CA LYS A 24 -55.37 -62.46 99.00
C LYS A 24 -55.59 -61.34 97.98
N PHE A 25 -55.78 -60.09 98.44
CA PHE A 25 -55.92 -58.94 97.55
C PHE A 25 -54.62 -58.65 96.78
N VAL A 26 -53.47 -58.81 97.45
CA VAL A 26 -52.16 -58.70 96.82
C VAL A 26 -51.94 -59.83 95.81
N GLU A 27 -52.32 -61.07 96.10
CA GLU A 27 -52.21 -62.21 95.19
C GLU A 27 -53.06 -62.03 93.92
N GLU A 28 -54.33 -61.64 94.05
CA GLU A 28 -55.20 -61.38 92.88
C GLU A 28 -54.68 -60.21 92.02
N LYS A 29 -54.21 -59.13 92.67
CA LYS A 29 -53.62 -58.00 91.97
C LYS A 29 -52.31 -58.38 91.27
N THR A 30 -51.51 -59.24 91.89
CA THR A 30 -50.26 -59.77 91.31
C THR A 30 -50.57 -60.64 90.09
N PHE A 31 -51.54 -61.56 90.20
CA PHE A 31 -51.98 -62.38 89.08
C PHE A 31 -52.51 -61.55 87.89
N TYR A 32 -53.30 -60.50 88.17
CA TYR A 32 -53.79 -59.59 87.13
C TYR A 32 -52.64 -58.81 86.47
N LEU A 33 -51.67 -58.35 87.26
CA LEU A 33 -50.47 -57.66 86.75
C LEU A 33 -49.59 -58.58 85.90
N GLU A 34 -49.42 -59.84 86.30
CA GLU A 34 -48.67 -60.85 85.53
C GLU A 34 -49.34 -61.12 84.18
N LYS A 35 -50.67 -61.29 84.17
CA LYS A 35 -51.43 -61.48 82.92
C LYS A 35 -51.35 -60.26 82.01
N LYS A 36 -51.42 -59.05 82.57
CA LYS A 36 -51.28 -57.80 81.81
C LYS A 36 -49.86 -57.63 81.26
N ASN A 37 -48.83 -57.98 82.03
CA ASN A 37 -47.43 -57.95 81.58
C ASN A 37 -47.20 -58.95 80.45
N SER A 38 -47.71 -60.18 80.57
CA SER A 38 -47.63 -61.19 79.50
C SER A 38 -48.27 -60.68 78.20
N LEU A 39 -49.45 -60.05 78.28
CA LEU A 39 -50.10 -59.45 77.10
C LEU A 39 -49.26 -58.31 76.50
N LEU A 40 -48.66 -57.47 77.34
CA LEU A 40 -47.81 -56.36 76.90
C LEU A 40 -46.54 -56.86 76.21
N GLU A 41 -45.92 -57.92 76.73
CA GLU A 41 -44.76 -58.57 76.12
C GLU A 41 -45.07 -59.14 74.74
N ASP A 42 -46.25 -59.76 74.56
CA ASP A 42 -46.67 -60.28 73.27
C ASP A 42 -46.96 -59.16 72.26
N GLN A 43 -47.56 -58.05 72.71
CA GLN A 43 -47.75 -56.85 71.88
C GLN A 43 -46.41 -56.21 71.48
N LEU A 44 -45.44 -56.15 72.40
CA LEU A 44 -44.08 -55.67 72.12
C LEU A 44 -43.39 -56.55 71.08
N LYS A 45 -43.47 -57.88 71.21
CA LYS A 45 -42.92 -58.82 70.22
C LYS A 45 -43.56 -58.64 68.84
N GLU A 46 -44.87 -58.38 68.78
CA GLU A 46 -45.56 -58.14 67.52
C GLU A 46 -45.15 -56.80 66.88
N MET A 47 -45.00 -55.75 67.70
CA MET A 47 -44.48 -54.46 67.24
C MET A 47 -43.05 -54.57 66.71
N ASP A 48 -42.16 -55.28 67.40
CA ASP A 48 -40.79 -55.51 66.94
C ASP A 48 -40.76 -56.24 65.59
N LYS A 49 -41.62 -57.26 65.40
CA LYS A 49 -41.76 -57.93 64.09
C LYS A 49 -42.21 -56.96 63.00
N LYS A 50 -43.16 -56.06 63.28
CA LYS A 50 -43.62 -55.05 62.32
C LYS A 50 -42.52 -54.04 61.98
N ILE A 51 -41.77 -53.56 62.98
CA ILE A 51 -40.64 -52.64 62.79
C ILE A 51 -39.54 -53.30 61.95
N GLN A 52 -39.18 -54.55 62.25
CA GLN A 52 -38.19 -55.30 61.47
C GLN A 52 -38.61 -55.46 60.01
N LYS A 53 -39.91 -55.75 59.77
CA LYS A 53 -40.44 -55.86 58.41
C LYS A 53 -40.36 -54.52 57.66
N ILE A 54 -40.82 -53.42 58.28
CA ILE A 54 -40.74 -52.08 57.69
C ILE A 54 -39.28 -51.70 57.35
N ASN A 55 -38.35 -51.98 58.25
CA ASN A 55 -36.93 -51.73 58.02
C ASN A 55 -36.37 -52.57 56.86
N CYS A 56 -36.81 -53.81 56.72
CA CYS A 56 -36.44 -54.67 55.59
C CYS A 56 -36.98 -54.11 54.27
N ASP A 57 -38.26 -53.75 54.23
CA ASP A 57 -38.94 -53.23 53.03
C ASP A 57 -38.30 -51.90 52.59
N HIS A 58 -38.10 -50.95 53.52
CA HIS A 58 -37.41 -49.68 53.23
C HIS A 58 -35.97 -49.89 52.74
N LYS A 59 -35.23 -50.85 53.31
CA LYS A 59 -33.87 -51.15 52.85
C LYS A 59 -33.87 -51.62 51.40
N ASN A 60 -34.82 -52.47 51.01
CA ASN A 60 -34.95 -52.95 49.65
C ASN A 60 -35.31 -51.82 48.69
N GLU A 61 -36.27 -50.95 49.05
CA GLU A 61 -36.64 -49.78 48.24
C GLU A 61 -35.46 -48.82 48.05
N ILE A 62 -34.68 -48.55 49.10
CA ILE A 62 -33.48 -47.71 49.01
C ILE A 62 -32.43 -48.33 48.08
N GLU A 63 -32.22 -49.65 48.13
CA GLU A 63 -31.28 -50.32 47.23
C GLU A 63 -31.74 -50.30 45.77
N GLU A 64 -33.04 -50.49 45.52
CA GLU A 64 -33.61 -50.40 44.18
C GLU A 64 -33.48 -48.98 43.62
N MET A 65 -33.79 -47.97 44.45
CA MET A 65 -33.65 -46.57 44.09
C MET A 65 -32.20 -46.20 43.77
N LYS A 66 -31.23 -46.70 44.56
CA LYS A 66 -29.79 -46.53 44.29
C LYS A 66 -29.38 -47.13 42.95
N LYS A 67 -29.85 -48.34 42.62
CA LYS A 67 -29.56 -48.99 41.33
C LYS A 67 -30.14 -48.19 40.16
N ASN A 68 -31.37 -47.69 40.29
CA ASN A 68 -32.01 -46.86 39.27
C ASN A 68 -31.26 -45.55 39.04
N PHE A 69 -30.84 -44.86 40.11
CA PHE A 69 -30.02 -43.65 39.99
C PHE A 69 -28.65 -43.93 39.37
N GLN A 70 -27.97 -45.02 39.77
CA GLN A 70 -26.70 -45.40 39.14
C GLN A 70 -26.85 -45.61 37.64
N LYS A 71 -27.90 -46.32 37.22
CA LYS A 71 -28.17 -46.56 35.80
C LYS A 71 -28.44 -45.26 35.03
N LEU A 72 -29.24 -44.36 35.60
CA LEU A 72 -29.52 -43.04 35.02
C LEU A 72 -28.22 -42.24 34.81
N PHE A 73 -27.37 -42.16 35.85
CA PHE A 73 -26.09 -41.43 35.74
C PHE A 73 -25.12 -42.08 34.74
N GLU A 74 -25.08 -43.41 34.65
CA GLU A 74 -24.25 -44.10 33.65
C GLU A 74 -24.68 -43.81 32.22
N GLU A 75 -25.99 -43.72 31.97
CA GLU A 75 -26.55 -43.37 30.66
C GLU A 75 -26.23 -41.92 30.29
N ASP A 76 -26.44 -40.97 31.21
CA ASP A 76 -26.10 -39.55 31.01
C ASP A 76 -24.59 -39.35 30.76
N ILE A 77 -23.72 -40.04 31.52
CA ILE A 77 -22.27 -39.99 31.32
C ILE A 77 -21.88 -40.53 29.94
N LYS A 78 -22.51 -41.62 29.47
CA LYS A 78 -22.25 -42.17 28.14
C LYS A 78 -22.67 -41.20 27.03
N GLN A 79 -23.84 -40.58 27.17
CA GLN A 79 -24.31 -39.60 26.20
C GLN A 79 -23.39 -38.38 26.12
N LEU A 80 -23.01 -37.82 27.27
CA LEU A 80 -22.09 -36.67 27.33
C LEU A 80 -20.72 -36.98 26.71
N LYS A 81 -20.19 -38.19 26.91
CA LYS A 81 -18.93 -38.61 26.26
C LYS A 81 -19.07 -38.66 24.75
N ALA A 82 -20.15 -39.27 24.23
CA ALA A 82 -20.39 -39.35 22.79
C ALA A 82 -20.54 -37.96 22.15
N GLU A 83 -21.28 -37.05 22.80
CA GLU A 83 -21.41 -35.66 22.32
C GLU A 83 -20.07 -34.91 22.33
N ASN A 84 -19.24 -35.14 23.35
CA ASN A 84 -17.93 -34.50 23.46
C ASN A 84 -16.96 -35.01 22.39
N ASP A 85 -16.95 -36.32 22.13
CA ASP A 85 -16.15 -36.94 21.07
C ASP A 85 -16.58 -36.40 19.69
N GLN A 86 -17.89 -36.29 19.44
CA GLN A 86 -18.41 -35.74 18.20
C GLN A 86 -18.01 -34.25 18.00
N LYS A 87 -18.04 -33.46 19.08
CA LYS A 87 -17.58 -32.06 19.06
C LYS A 87 -16.08 -31.99 18.78
N GLY A 88 -15.27 -32.87 19.35
CA GLY A 88 -13.82 -32.95 19.10
C GLY A 88 -13.48 -33.20 17.63
N VAL A 89 -14.18 -34.15 16.99
CA VAL A 89 -14.01 -34.42 15.54
C VAL A 89 -14.37 -33.19 14.70
N LYS A 90 -15.44 -32.47 15.06
CA LYS A 90 -15.89 -31.29 14.34
C LYS A 90 -14.91 -30.11 14.46
N ILE A 91 -14.30 -29.94 15.63
CA ILE A 91 -13.25 -28.93 15.86
C ILE A 91 -12.04 -29.22 14.99
N ASN A 92 -11.52 -30.45 15.00
CA ASN A 92 -10.37 -30.82 14.18
C ASN A 92 -10.62 -30.58 12.68
N SER A 93 -11.81 -30.91 12.19
CA SER A 93 -12.21 -30.65 10.80
C SER A 93 -12.20 -29.15 10.46
N LEU A 94 -12.68 -28.30 11.37
CA LEU A 94 -12.69 -26.85 11.17
C LEU A 94 -11.28 -26.26 11.20
N GLU A 95 -10.40 -26.77 12.07
CA GLU A 95 -8.99 -26.34 12.12
C GLU A 95 -8.26 -26.65 10.80
N GLU A 96 -8.52 -27.82 10.20
CA GLU A 96 -7.96 -28.16 8.88
C GLU A 96 -8.49 -27.25 7.77
N GLU A 97 -9.78 -26.90 7.78
CA GLU A 97 -10.36 -25.95 6.82
C GLU A 97 -9.76 -24.55 6.97
N ILE A 98 -9.64 -24.04 8.19
CA ILE A 98 -9.01 -22.74 8.48
C ILE A 98 -7.56 -22.73 7.99
N LYS A 99 -6.81 -23.81 8.21
CA LYS A 99 -5.44 -23.93 7.72
C LYS A 99 -5.36 -23.84 6.19
N LYS A 100 -6.22 -24.57 5.47
CA LYS A 100 -6.29 -24.51 3.99
C LYS A 100 -6.63 -23.11 3.49
N VAL A 101 -7.52 -22.40 4.18
CA VAL A 101 -7.91 -21.02 3.84
C VAL A 101 -6.74 -20.06 4.06
N ASN A 102 -6.01 -20.19 5.18
CA ASN A 102 -4.83 -19.38 5.46
C ASN A 102 -3.73 -19.61 4.42
N ASP A 103 -3.42 -20.87 4.09
CA ASP A 103 -2.44 -21.20 3.04
C ASP A 103 -2.82 -20.59 1.68
N LEU A 104 -4.13 -20.56 1.35
CA LEU A 104 -4.64 -19.91 0.14
C LEU A 104 -4.48 -18.38 0.17
N PHE A 105 -4.73 -17.75 1.33
CA PHE A 105 -4.55 -16.32 1.50
C PHE A 105 -3.07 -15.92 1.41
N ASP A 106 -2.18 -16.65 2.07
CA ASP A 106 -0.74 -16.39 2.03
C ASP A 106 -0.20 -16.50 0.60
N LYS A 107 -0.65 -17.50 -0.15
CA LYS A 107 -0.32 -17.62 -1.58
C LYS A 107 -0.80 -16.41 -2.39
N LYS A 108 -2.04 -15.95 -2.19
CA LYS A 108 -2.57 -14.76 -2.86
C LYS A 108 -1.81 -13.48 -2.49
N ILE A 109 -1.41 -13.34 -1.22
CA ILE A 109 -0.61 -12.21 -0.75
C ILE A 109 0.76 -12.21 -1.46
N CYS A 110 1.44 -13.36 -1.52
CA CYS A 110 2.69 -13.51 -2.26
C CYS A 110 2.53 -13.14 -3.74
N ASP A 111 1.50 -13.66 -4.42
CA ASP A 111 1.22 -13.34 -5.83
C ASP A 111 0.98 -11.84 -6.05
N LEU A 112 0.26 -11.18 -5.13
CA LEU A 112 0.02 -9.74 -5.19
C LEU A 112 1.30 -8.93 -4.95
N ILE A 113 2.17 -9.37 -4.03
CA ILE A 113 3.47 -8.73 -3.79
C ILE A 113 4.35 -8.83 -5.04
N ILE A 114 4.38 -10.00 -5.70
CA ILE A 114 5.11 -10.19 -6.97
C ILE A 114 4.57 -9.24 -8.03
N LYS A 115 3.25 -9.21 -8.27
CA LYS A 115 2.62 -8.30 -9.24
C LYS A 115 2.88 -6.83 -8.93
N LEU A 116 2.85 -6.44 -7.65
CA LEU A 116 3.15 -5.09 -7.23
C LEU A 116 4.62 -4.73 -7.48
N ASN A 117 5.53 -5.66 -7.25
CA ASN A 117 6.95 -5.47 -7.54
C ASN A 117 7.21 -5.40 -9.05
N ASP A 118 6.54 -6.21 -9.87
CA ASP A 118 6.61 -6.13 -11.33
C ASP A 118 6.11 -4.76 -11.84
N LEU A 119 5.01 -4.25 -11.27
CA LEU A 119 4.50 -2.92 -11.57
C LEU A 119 5.45 -1.80 -11.12
N LYS A 120 6.11 -1.94 -9.96
CA LYS A 120 7.12 -0.98 -9.48
C LYS A 120 8.43 -1.03 -10.28
N CYS A 121 8.79 -2.20 -10.81
CA CYS A 121 9.99 -2.40 -11.60
C CYS A 121 9.86 -1.86 -13.03
N ASN A 122 8.64 -1.72 -13.54
CA ASN A 122 8.39 -0.97 -14.77
C ASN A 122 8.47 0.52 -14.46
N LYS A 123 9.71 1.04 -14.36
CA LYS A 123 10.03 2.47 -14.43
C LYS A 123 9.45 3.03 -15.73
N SER A 124 8.18 3.39 -15.70
CA SER A 124 7.48 3.89 -16.86
C SER A 124 7.84 5.36 -17.07
N VAL A 125 7.90 5.75 -18.33
CA VAL A 125 8.18 7.12 -18.75
C VAL A 125 6.88 7.71 -19.23
N GLU A 126 6.44 8.76 -18.58
CA GLU A 126 5.24 9.50 -18.92
C GLU A 126 5.63 10.79 -19.64
N PHE A 127 5.16 10.95 -20.88
CA PHE A 127 5.33 12.21 -21.59
C PHE A 127 4.42 13.28 -21.00
N ILE A 128 5.00 14.43 -20.67
CA ILE A 128 4.27 15.57 -20.14
C ILE A 128 4.10 16.60 -21.26
N GLU A 129 2.87 16.73 -21.74
CA GLU A 129 2.53 17.71 -22.77
C GLU A 129 2.61 19.13 -22.20
N ILE A 130 3.39 20.00 -22.85
CA ILE A 130 3.42 21.43 -22.58
C ILE A 130 3.21 22.15 -23.90
N LYS A 131 2.06 22.82 -24.03
CA LYS A 131 1.83 23.70 -25.16
C LYS A 131 2.84 24.84 -25.16
N ASN A 132 3.48 25.08 -26.29
CA ASN A 132 4.59 26.01 -26.36
C ASN A 132 4.68 26.70 -27.72
N LYS A 133 5.40 27.82 -27.75
CA LYS A 133 5.67 28.64 -28.92
C LYS A 133 6.95 29.45 -28.72
N TRP A 134 7.56 29.94 -29.80
CA TRP A 134 8.68 30.88 -29.72
C TRP A 134 8.18 32.28 -29.32
N ILE A 135 8.85 32.94 -28.38
CA ILE A 135 8.42 34.29 -27.92
C ILE A 135 9.53 35.33 -27.84
N GLU A 136 10.78 34.91 -27.75
CA GLU A 136 11.86 35.81 -27.33
C GLU A 136 13.08 35.62 -28.22
N LEU A 137 13.36 36.62 -29.05
CA LEU A 137 14.66 36.83 -29.69
C LEU A 137 15.53 37.61 -28.72
N TYR A 138 16.66 37.04 -28.31
CA TYR A 138 17.53 37.70 -27.34
C TYR A 138 18.17 38.95 -27.96
N SER A 139 18.10 40.09 -27.26
CA SER A 139 18.30 41.43 -27.82
C SER A 139 19.69 41.74 -28.37
N GLU A 140 20.70 40.96 -27.98
CA GLU A 140 22.08 41.10 -28.49
C GLU A 140 22.23 40.63 -29.95
N TYR A 141 21.20 39.95 -30.47
CA TYR A 141 21.20 39.29 -31.78
C TYR A 141 20.34 40.02 -32.82
N LYS A 142 20.37 41.35 -32.77
CA LYS A 142 19.70 42.22 -33.76
C LYS A 142 20.46 42.21 -35.08
N CYS A 143 19.76 42.54 -36.18
CA CYS A 143 20.39 42.71 -37.48
C CYS A 143 21.43 43.84 -37.50
N CYS A 144 21.17 44.92 -36.75
CA CYS A 144 22.03 46.10 -36.63
C CYS A 144 21.69 46.84 -35.32
N GLU A 145 22.59 47.70 -34.83
CA GLU A 145 22.36 48.57 -33.65
C GLU A 145 21.07 49.39 -33.76
N ASN A 146 20.72 49.79 -35.00
CA ASN A 146 19.58 50.66 -35.29
C ASN A 146 18.22 49.93 -35.28
N ASN A 147 18.15 48.62 -35.02
CA ASN A 147 16.90 47.83 -35.09
C ASN A 147 16.17 48.05 -36.41
N CYS A 148 16.93 48.08 -37.49
CA CYS A 148 16.48 48.53 -38.80
C CYS A 148 15.42 47.62 -39.44
N VAL A 149 15.20 46.41 -38.91
CA VAL A 149 14.18 45.47 -39.38
C VAL A 149 13.10 45.28 -38.33
N ASN A 150 11.84 45.39 -38.75
CA ASN A 150 10.69 45.11 -37.92
C ASN A 150 10.57 43.59 -37.68
N THR A 151 10.77 43.16 -36.44
CA THR A 151 10.67 41.74 -36.07
C THR A 151 9.24 41.18 -36.12
N ASN A 152 8.22 42.04 -36.19
CA ASN A 152 6.83 41.60 -36.34
C ASN A 152 6.46 41.37 -37.82
N ASN A 153 7.24 41.90 -38.75
CA ASN A 153 7.03 41.72 -40.19
C ASN A 153 8.38 41.80 -40.93
N PRO A 154 9.15 40.69 -40.99
CA PRO A 154 10.56 40.69 -41.38
C PRO A 154 10.73 40.70 -42.90
N ILE A 155 9.95 41.52 -43.61
CA ILE A 155 10.09 41.70 -45.05
C ILE A 155 11.08 42.86 -45.23
N GLY A 156 12.35 42.54 -45.44
CA GLY A 156 13.37 43.54 -45.71
C GLY A 156 14.80 43.10 -45.45
N ASP A 157 15.73 43.89 -45.97
CA ASP A 157 17.16 43.72 -45.74
C ASP A 157 17.61 44.58 -44.55
N CYS A 158 18.62 44.09 -43.82
CA CYS A 158 19.32 44.93 -42.86
C CYS A 158 20.06 46.06 -43.60
N ILE A 159 19.97 47.31 -43.11
CA ILE A 159 20.67 48.44 -43.75
C ILE A 159 22.20 48.29 -43.76
N LYS A 160 22.75 47.55 -42.78
CA LYS A 160 24.18 47.20 -42.71
C LYS A 160 24.50 45.93 -43.53
N GLY A 161 23.50 45.32 -44.18
CA GLY A 161 23.63 44.10 -44.98
C GLY A 161 23.80 42.82 -44.19
N ASN A 162 23.68 42.83 -42.85
CA ASN A 162 23.85 41.65 -41.99
C ASN A 162 22.65 40.69 -42.08
N GLY A 163 22.92 39.39 -41.97
CA GLY A 163 21.86 38.38 -41.81
C GLY A 163 21.30 38.34 -40.40
N PHE A 164 20.03 37.94 -40.26
CA PHE A 164 19.32 37.91 -38.98
C PHE A 164 18.20 36.87 -39.00
N GLY A 165 17.69 36.49 -37.83
CA GLY A 165 16.58 35.57 -37.67
C GLY A 165 15.34 36.27 -37.15
N ASN A 166 14.18 35.77 -37.56
CA ASN A 166 12.90 36.29 -37.12
C ASN A 166 11.91 35.19 -36.81
N ILE A 167 11.09 35.38 -35.78
CA ILE A 167 9.95 34.52 -35.48
C ILE A 167 8.82 34.91 -36.44
N ILE A 168 8.40 33.99 -37.32
CA ILE A 168 7.36 34.26 -38.32
C ILE A 168 5.99 33.72 -37.90
N ASP A 169 5.97 32.71 -37.05
CA ASP A 169 4.78 32.20 -36.37
C ASP A 169 5.21 31.52 -35.04
N ASP A 170 4.24 30.98 -34.31
CA ASP A 170 4.45 30.34 -33.00
C ASP A 170 5.50 29.20 -33.03
N GLU A 171 5.71 28.54 -34.16
CA GLU A 171 6.60 27.37 -34.28
C GLU A 171 7.78 27.61 -35.22
N LYS A 172 7.77 28.66 -36.04
CA LYS A 172 8.77 28.87 -37.09
C LYS A 172 9.62 30.10 -36.86
N ILE A 173 10.92 29.89 -37.06
CA ILE A 173 11.93 30.93 -37.13
C ILE A 173 12.50 30.93 -38.55
N LYS A 174 12.40 32.06 -39.24
CA LYS A 174 13.00 32.27 -40.57
C LYS A 174 14.33 33.00 -40.41
N TYR A 175 15.39 32.46 -40.98
CA TYR A 175 16.64 33.20 -41.15
C TYR A 175 16.67 33.90 -42.50
N ILE A 176 17.11 35.16 -42.49
CA ILE A 176 17.30 36.00 -43.67
C ILE A 176 18.80 36.23 -43.81
N GLU A 177 19.36 35.75 -44.91
CA GLU A 177 20.78 35.90 -45.20
C GLU A 177 21.16 37.35 -45.49
N GLY A 178 22.33 37.76 -45.03
CA GLY A 178 22.88 39.07 -45.30
C GLY A 178 23.44 39.18 -46.72
N LYS A 179 23.15 40.29 -47.41
CA LYS A 179 23.63 40.54 -48.79
C LYS A 179 25.09 40.99 -48.86
N ALA A 180 25.59 41.64 -47.81
CA ALA A 180 26.93 42.28 -47.82
C ALA A 180 27.61 42.32 -46.44
N GLY A 181 26.85 42.06 -45.37
CA GLY A 181 27.33 42.10 -44.00
C GLY A 181 27.56 40.71 -43.41
N LEU A 182 27.88 40.66 -42.12
CA LEU A 182 28.10 39.41 -41.41
C LEU A 182 26.76 38.81 -40.95
N ASN A 183 26.61 37.51 -41.13
CA ASN A 183 25.45 36.78 -40.62
C ASN A 183 25.48 36.75 -39.09
N SER A 184 24.51 37.42 -38.45
CA SER A 184 24.37 37.45 -37.00
C SER A 184 23.85 36.11 -36.47
N GLN A 185 24.33 35.73 -35.30
CA GLN A 185 23.73 34.64 -34.54
C GLN A 185 22.38 35.07 -33.99
N VAL A 186 21.54 34.10 -33.68
CA VAL A 186 20.19 34.31 -33.16
C VAL A 186 19.94 33.29 -32.07
N ARG A 187 19.51 33.76 -30.90
CA ARG A 187 19.06 32.89 -29.82
C ARG A 187 17.57 33.08 -29.59
N VAL A 188 16.84 31.97 -29.60
CA VAL A 188 15.38 31.98 -29.40
C VAL A 188 15.00 31.07 -28.25
N TYR A 189 14.06 31.54 -27.44
CA TYR A 189 13.50 30.78 -26.32
C TYR A 189 12.00 30.54 -26.51
N ALA A 190 11.54 29.37 -26.06
CA ALA A 190 10.12 29.04 -26.04
C ALA A 190 9.42 29.71 -24.85
N GLU A 191 8.11 29.96 -24.95
CA GLU A 191 7.29 30.63 -23.92
C GLU A 191 7.36 29.91 -22.58
N ASN A 192 7.04 28.63 -22.61
CA ASN A 192 6.91 27.80 -21.43
C ASN A 192 8.20 27.03 -21.17
N SER A 193 8.54 26.91 -19.89
CA SER A 193 9.65 26.09 -19.43
C SER A 193 9.16 24.70 -19.02
N PHE A 194 10.02 23.71 -19.18
CA PHE A 194 9.86 22.38 -18.61
C PHE A 194 10.04 22.50 -17.11
N LYS A 195 8.92 22.37 -16.38
CA LYS A 195 8.88 22.47 -14.93
C LYS A 195 8.93 21.08 -14.32
N LYS A 196 9.76 20.87 -13.32
CA LYS A 196 9.72 19.63 -12.55
C LYS A 196 8.32 19.40 -11.95
N PRO A 197 7.71 18.22 -12.14
CA PRO A 197 6.43 17.91 -11.54
C PRO A 197 6.51 17.92 -10.00
N LYS A 198 5.45 18.39 -9.33
CA LYS A 198 5.40 18.43 -7.86
C LYS A 198 5.29 17.05 -7.23
N ILE A 199 4.47 16.18 -7.83
CA ILE A 199 4.23 14.81 -7.38
C ILE A 199 4.18 13.94 -8.63
N CYS A 200 5.11 13.00 -8.77
CA CYS A 200 5.10 12.04 -9.85
C CYS A 200 5.66 10.68 -9.40
N PHE A 201 4.97 9.61 -9.75
CA PHE A 201 5.37 8.23 -9.48
C PHE A 201 6.19 7.62 -10.62
N ASN A 202 6.06 8.19 -11.82
CA ASN A 202 6.76 7.79 -13.03
C ASN A 202 7.89 8.77 -13.36
N TYR A 203 8.74 8.41 -14.31
CA TYR A 203 9.64 9.40 -14.89
C TYR A 203 8.83 10.33 -15.78
N SER A 204 9.15 11.61 -15.74
CA SER A 204 8.45 12.63 -16.51
C SER A 204 9.34 13.09 -17.65
N LEU A 205 8.89 12.83 -18.89
CA LEU A 205 9.59 13.19 -20.12
C LEU A 205 8.98 14.45 -20.72
N TYR A 206 9.81 15.47 -20.88
CA TYR A 206 9.56 16.63 -21.72
C TYR A 206 10.36 16.49 -23.01
N TYR A 207 9.78 16.86 -24.14
CA TYR A 207 10.44 16.72 -25.44
C TYR A 207 9.96 17.77 -26.43
N PHE A 208 10.88 18.27 -27.26
CA PHE A 208 10.57 19.05 -28.44
C PHE A 208 11.56 18.71 -29.56
N GLU A 209 11.17 18.95 -30.80
CA GLU A 209 12.04 18.80 -31.96
C GLU A 209 11.97 20.01 -32.88
N VAL A 210 13.00 20.20 -33.69
CA VAL A 210 13.08 21.26 -34.70
C VAL A 210 13.56 20.65 -36.00
N LYS A 211 12.83 20.92 -37.08
CA LYS A 211 13.28 20.66 -38.44
C LYS A 211 14.14 21.82 -38.90
N SER A 212 15.39 21.54 -39.24
CA SER A 212 16.35 22.55 -39.69
C SER A 212 16.24 22.81 -41.18
N LYS A 213 16.46 24.06 -41.62
CA LYS A 213 16.61 24.39 -43.04
C LYS A 213 17.77 25.37 -43.22
N PHE A 214 18.73 25.01 -44.04
CA PHE A 214 19.86 25.86 -44.41
C PHE A 214 19.38 26.99 -45.33
N GLU A 215 19.79 28.21 -45.00
CA GLU A 215 19.44 29.43 -45.76
C GLU A 215 20.66 30.21 -46.23
N GLY A 216 21.87 29.68 -46.03
CA GLY A 216 23.11 30.37 -46.40
C GLY A 216 23.68 29.95 -47.74
N GLU A 217 24.67 30.69 -48.22
CA GLU A 217 25.55 30.25 -49.31
C GLU A 217 26.66 29.33 -48.80
N LEU A 218 26.91 28.22 -49.51
CA LEU A 218 28.00 27.29 -49.22
C LEU A 218 29.36 27.99 -49.41
N GLY A 219 30.10 28.21 -48.32
CA GLY A 219 31.54 28.52 -48.38
C GLY A 219 31.98 29.87 -47.79
N ALA A 220 31.09 30.78 -47.44
CA ALA A 220 31.49 32.13 -46.98
C ALA A 220 31.36 32.36 -45.46
N ASN A 221 30.53 31.59 -44.74
CA ASN A 221 30.25 31.83 -43.32
C ASN A 221 30.17 30.53 -42.52
N VAL A 222 30.73 30.54 -41.30
CA VAL A 222 30.52 29.44 -40.35
C VAL A 222 29.05 29.52 -39.89
N CYS A 223 28.24 28.56 -40.34
CA CYS A 223 26.81 28.46 -40.06
C CYS A 223 26.61 27.50 -38.89
N TRP A 224 25.77 27.83 -37.91
CA TRP A 224 25.64 27.03 -36.67
C TRP A 224 24.18 26.77 -36.34
N MET A 225 23.87 25.55 -35.91
CA MET A 225 22.59 25.20 -35.30
C MET A 225 22.84 24.45 -34.00
N ASN A 226 22.34 25.01 -32.90
CA ASN A 226 22.30 24.35 -31.61
C ASN A 226 20.85 24.22 -31.13
N ILE A 227 20.52 23.07 -30.55
CA ILE A 227 19.25 22.80 -29.88
C ILE A 227 19.53 22.39 -28.44
N GLY A 228 18.74 22.90 -27.50
CA GLY A 228 18.91 22.50 -26.11
C GLY A 228 18.03 23.25 -25.13
N LEU A 229 18.45 23.22 -23.87
CA LEU A 229 17.73 23.79 -22.75
C LEU A 229 18.59 24.82 -22.03
N LYS A 230 17.94 25.91 -21.61
CA LYS A 230 18.50 26.88 -20.67
C LYS A 230 18.01 26.55 -19.27
N ASN A 231 18.92 26.30 -18.36
CA ASN A 231 18.63 26.23 -16.94
C ASN A 231 18.33 27.66 -16.43
N LEU A 232 17.11 27.90 -15.97
CA LEU A 232 16.70 29.23 -15.52
C LEU A 232 17.24 29.57 -14.13
N CYS A 233 17.63 28.58 -13.34
CA CYS A 233 18.21 28.80 -12.01
C CYS A 233 19.68 29.22 -12.09
N THR A 234 20.45 28.62 -13.00
CA THR A 234 21.89 28.89 -13.15
C THR A 234 22.24 29.80 -14.32
N ASN A 235 21.27 30.11 -15.18
CA ASN A 235 21.46 30.80 -16.46
C ASN A 235 22.41 30.07 -17.44
N LYS A 236 22.70 28.79 -17.18
CA LYS A 236 23.58 27.96 -18.02
C LYS A 236 22.78 27.22 -19.09
N HIS A 237 23.48 26.78 -20.13
CA HIS A 237 22.89 26.08 -21.26
C HIS A 237 23.44 24.66 -21.38
N ILE A 238 22.56 23.75 -21.80
CA ILE A 238 22.92 22.41 -22.24
C ILE A 238 22.36 22.26 -23.64
N TRP A 239 23.23 22.10 -24.63
CA TRP A 239 22.80 21.98 -26.01
C TRP A 239 23.65 21.00 -26.80
N TYR A 240 23.08 20.50 -27.88
CA TYR A 240 23.79 19.82 -28.94
C TYR A 240 24.03 20.80 -30.09
N SER A 241 25.27 20.88 -30.57
CA SER A 241 25.69 21.63 -31.75
C SER A 241 25.82 20.69 -32.94
N ALA A 242 24.91 20.82 -33.91
CA ALA A 242 24.88 19.92 -35.08
C ALA A 242 26.14 20.05 -35.94
N ASN A 243 26.62 21.28 -36.14
CA ASN A 243 27.79 21.55 -36.96
C ASN A 243 29.09 21.00 -36.37
N ALA A 244 29.25 21.14 -35.06
CA ALA A 244 30.45 20.67 -34.37
C ALA A 244 30.34 19.20 -33.96
N ASN A 245 29.15 18.59 -34.06
CA ASN A 245 28.82 17.30 -33.47
C ASN A 245 29.22 17.23 -31.99
N THR A 246 28.92 18.29 -31.24
CA THR A 246 29.30 18.39 -29.82
C THR A 246 28.10 18.58 -28.92
N ILE A 247 28.11 17.91 -27.77
CA ILE A 247 27.23 18.22 -26.65
C ILE A 247 27.97 19.14 -25.69
N HIS A 248 27.39 20.29 -25.37
CA HIS A 248 27.90 21.22 -24.38
C HIS A 248 27.13 21.02 -23.07
N LYS A 249 27.85 20.75 -21.98
CA LYS A 249 27.27 20.63 -20.62
C LYS A 249 27.34 21.97 -19.87
N GLU A 250 26.61 22.09 -18.77
CA GLU A 250 26.62 23.28 -17.89
C GLU A 250 28.00 23.65 -17.32
N ASN A 251 28.94 22.70 -17.26
CA ASN A 251 30.26 22.90 -16.66
C ASN A 251 31.36 23.08 -17.73
N GLU A 252 30.98 23.56 -18.91
CA GLU A 252 31.86 23.91 -20.05
C GLU A 252 32.61 22.76 -20.72
N ASN A 253 32.54 21.54 -20.17
CA ASN A 253 33.02 20.36 -20.87
C ASN A 253 32.17 20.09 -22.12
N THR A 254 32.85 20.02 -23.26
CA THR A 254 32.28 19.62 -24.54
C THR A 254 32.56 18.15 -24.80
N LEU A 255 31.57 17.45 -25.35
CA LEU A 255 31.68 16.06 -25.73
C LEU A 255 31.50 15.94 -27.23
N LYS A 256 32.52 15.45 -27.92
CA LYS A 256 32.43 15.18 -29.35
C LYS A 256 31.73 13.85 -29.58
N LEU A 257 30.73 13.86 -30.45
CA LEU A 257 30.04 12.67 -30.95
C LEU A 257 30.71 12.25 -32.26
N GLU A 258 31.00 10.95 -32.38
CA GLU A 258 31.60 10.38 -33.58
C GLU A 258 30.52 9.97 -34.58
N ASN A 259 30.85 10.02 -35.87
CA ASN A 259 30.06 9.44 -36.96
C ASN A 259 28.64 9.99 -37.13
N ILE A 260 28.38 11.21 -36.67
CA ILE A 260 27.14 11.91 -36.98
C ILE A 260 27.35 12.73 -38.25
N SER A 261 26.56 12.43 -39.28
CA SER A 261 26.43 13.28 -40.46
C SER A 261 25.12 14.03 -40.36
N TRP A 262 25.10 15.24 -40.89
CA TRP A 262 23.92 16.09 -40.91
C TRP A 262 23.67 16.58 -42.33
N ILE A 263 22.40 16.57 -42.71
CA ILE A 263 21.91 17.07 -43.98
C ILE A 263 20.80 18.11 -43.77
N ASP A 264 20.60 18.96 -44.78
CA ASP A 264 19.49 19.91 -44.79
C ASP A 264 18.15 19.19 -44.57
N ASN A 265 17.23 19.81 -43.83
CA ASN A 265 15.93 19.23 -43.43
C ASN A 265 15.97 18.12 -42.37
N ASP A 266 17.11 17.85 -41.75
CA ASP A 266 17.17 16.97 -40.58
C ASP A 266 16.36 17.54 -39.40
N ILE A 267 15.78 16.61 -38.65
CA ILE A 267 14.97 16.87 -37.46
C ILE A 267 15.81 16.57 -36.22
N PHE A 268 16.03 17.58 -35.40
CA PHE A 268 16.76 17.44 -34.14
C PHE A 268 15.83 17.60 -32.96
N GLY A 269 15.98 16.74 -31.97
CA GLY A 269 15.17 16.78 -30.77
C GLY A 269 15.98 16.86 -29.50
N CYS A 270 15.35 17.38 -28.46
CA CYS A 270 15.90 17.51 -27.12
C CYS A 270 14.85 17.08 -26.12
N GLY A 271 15.21 16.07 -25.31
CA GLY A 271 14.37 15.56 -24.24
C GLY A 271 14.99 15.80 -22.87
N LEU A 272 14.14 16.09 -21.88
CA LEU A 272 14.49 16.18 -20.46
C LEU A 272 13.66 15.16 -19.70
N VAL A 273 14.31 14.36 -18.89
CA VAL A 273 13.66 13.34 -18.07
C VAL A 273 13.90 13.64 -16.60
N TYR A 274 12.81 13.83 -15.85
CA TYR A 274 12.85 13.91 -14.40
C TYR A 274 12.55 12.55 -13.77
N PRO A 275 13.32 12.13 -12.75
CA PRO A 275 12.98 10.97 -11.96
C PRO A 275 11.71 11.20 -11.12
N PRO A 276 11.03 10.13 -10.68
CA PRO A 276 9.90 10.22 -9.78
C PRO A 276 10.23 11.02 -8.52
N THR A 277 9.34 11.90 -8.09
CA THR A 277 9.56 12.74 -6.90
C THR A 277 9.56 11.93 -5.61
N THR A 278 8.92 10.76 -5.63
CA THR A 278 8.89 9.82 -4.51
C THR A 278 10.16 8.97 -4.40
N ASN A 279 11.08 9.08 -5.36
CA ASN A 279 12.29 8.27 -5.35
C ASN A 279 13.24 8.73 -4.24
N LYS A 280 13.45 7.86 -3.24
CA LYS A 280 14.36 8.11 -2.11
C LYS A 280 15.84 7.96 -2.49
N ASN A 281 16.14 7.38 -3.65
CA ASN A 281 17.51 7.00 -4.03
C ASN A 281 18.33 8.16 -4.63
N GLY A 282 17.79 9.38 -4.64
CA GLY A 282 18.55 10.57 -5.10
C GLY A 282 18.93 10.54 -6.58
N GLU A 283 18.10 9.92 -7.42
CA GLU A 283 18.32 9.95 -8.87
C GLU A 283 18.25 11.39 -9.41
N PHE A 284 19.05 11.67 -10.43
CA PHE A 284 19.12 12.98 -11.05
C PHE A 284 18.39 13.02 -12.40
N PRO A 285 17.85 14.19 -12.79
CA PRO A 285 17.34 14.36 -14.13
C PRO A 285 18.44 14.22 -15.18
N TYR A 286 18.05 13.94 -16.41
CA TYR A 286 18.98 13.86 -17.53
C TYR A 286 18.39 14.44 -18.80
N ILE A 287 19.27 14.90 -19.69
CA ILE A 287 18.91 15.39 -21.03
C ILE A 287 19.41 14.40 -22.07
N PHE A 288 18.65 14.18 -23.12
CA PHE A 288 19.12 13.45 -24.29
C PHE A 288 18.78 14.21 -25.57
N PHE A 289 19.49 13.86 -26.64
CA PHE A 289 19.28 14.47 -27.95
C PHE A 289 18.93 13.39 -28.96
N THR A 290 18.22 13.79 -30.00
CA THR A 290 17.82 12.88 -31.09
C THR A 290 18.06 13.54 -32.43
N GLN A 291 18.33 12.74 -33.46
CA GLN A 291 18.36 13.15 -34.85
C GLN A 291 17.48 12.18 -35.65
N ASN A 292 16.55 12.71 -36.43
CA ASN A 292 15.63 11.96 -37.28
C ASN A 292 14.88 10.83 -36.54
N GLY A 293 14.50 11.10 -35.29
CA GLY A 293 13.77 10.16 -34.44
C GLY A 293 14.63 9.07 -33.79
N LYS A 294 15.96 9.16 -33.87
CA LYS A 294 16.88 8.26 -33.17
C LYS A 294 17.70 9.04 -32.15
N GLN A 295 17.91 8.47 -30.97
CA GLN A 295 18.79 9.08 -29.97
C GLN A 295 20.23 9.13 -30.49
N ILE A 296 20.91 10.26 -30.24
CA ILE A 296 22.32 10.45 -30.54
C ILE A 296 23.13 10.49 -29.24
N GLY A 297 24.21 9.71 -29.19
CA GLY A 297 25.04 9.59 -28.00
C GLY A 297 24.32 9.06 -26.75
N LYS A 298 24.95 9.26 -25.60
CA LYS A 298 24.40 8.95 -24.27
C LYS A 298 23.61 10.14 -23.69
N GLY A 299 22.86 9.90 -22.62
CA GLY A 299 22.22 10.98 -21.87
C GLY A 299 23.25 11.85 -21.15
N VAL A 300 22.95 13.13 -20.94
CA VAL A 300 23.69 14.03 -20.08
C VAL A 300 23.04 14.00 -18.71
N LEU A 301 23.67 13.34 -17.74
CA LEU A 301 23.20 13.36 -16.35
C LEU A 301 23.41 14.76 -15.76
N LEU A 302 22.36 15.31 -15.16
CA LEU A 302 22.43 16.61 -14.52
C LEU A 302 22.95 16.42 -13.08
N LYS A 303 23.87 17.28 -12.63
CA LYS A 303 24.45 17.15 -11.28
C LYS A 303 23.51 17.61 -10.18
N ASP A 304 22.52 18.41 -10.57
CA ASP A 304 21.56 19.05 -9.69
C ASP A 304 20.15 18.78 -10.22
N ASN A 305 19.18 18.80 -9.32
CA ASN A 305 17.79 18.52 -9.62
C ASN A 305 16.98 19.81 -9.78
N PHE A 306 17.43 20.70 -10.68
CA PHE A 306 16.81 22.00 -10.91
C PHE A 306 15.40 21.88 -11.48
N ASP A 307 14.54 22.81 -11.08
CA ASP A 307 13.11 22.70 -11.35
C ASP A 307 12.68 23.27 -12.70
N LEU A 308 13.55 24.01 -13.41
CA LEU A 308 13.14 24.87 -14.52
C LEU A 308 14.16 24.90 -15.67
N TYR A 309 13.76 24.32 -16.80
CA TYR A 309 14.53 24.35 -18.05
C TYR A 309 13.70 24.94 -19.19
N LYS A 310 14.22 25.96 -19.88
CA LYS A 310 13.53 26.63 -20.99
C LYS A 310 14.05 26.09 -22.33
N PRO A 311 13.20 25.53 -23.21
CA PRO A 311 13.59 25.15 -24.57
C PRO A 311 14.20 26.32 -25.32
N SER A 312 15.28 26.03 -26.05
CA SER A 312 16.04 27.06 -26.76
C SER A 312 16.72 26.54 -28.01
N VAL A 313 16.88 27.43 -28.98
CA VAL A 313 17.70 27.21 -30.17
C VAL A 313 18.69 28.35 -30.38
N TYR A 314 19.84 28.02 -30.95
CA TYR A 314 20.86 28.96 -31.37
C TYR A 314 21.14 28.77 -32.86
N LEU A 315 20.93 29.80 -33.66
CA LEU A 315 20.89 29.70 -35.12
C LEU A 315 21.81 30.74 -35.75
N LYS A 316 22.51 30.33 -36.82
CA LYS A 316 23.20 31.22 -37.75
C LYS A 316 23.11 30.59 -39.14
N CYS A 317 22.45 31.27 -40.06
CA CYS A 317 22.14 30.79 -41.43
C CYS A 317 21.13 29.62 -41.48
N TYR A 318 20.32 29.43 -40.44
CA TYR A 318 19.32 28.36 -40.38
C TYR A 318 17.94 28.89 -40.00
N SER A 319 16.95 28.54 -40.81
CA SER A 319 15.55 28.55 -40.39
C SER A 319 15.24 27.26 -39.64
N VAL A 320 14.26 27.31 -38.74
CA VAL A 320 13.75 26.11 -38.08
C VAL A 320 12.23 26.14 -37.99
N GLU A 321 11.64 24.95 -38.08
CA GLU A 321 10.25 24.70 -37.71
C GLU A 321 10.22 23.77 -36.50
N ALA A 322 9.69 24.26 -35.38
CA ALA A 322 9.55 23.50 -34.16
C ALA A 322 8.31 22.59 -34.21
N ASN A 323 8.40 21.52 -33.44
CA ASN A 323 7.27 20.76 -32.97
C ASN A 323 7.43 20.65 -31.45
N PHE A 324 6.55 21.32 -30.71
CA PHE A 324 6.50 21.26 -29.25
C PHE A 324 5.55 20.18 -28.73
N GLY A 325 4.91 19.41 -29.63
CA GLY A 325 3.87 18.45 -29.27
C GLY A 325 2.49 19.08 -29.06
N ASN A 326 2.28 20.31 -29.55
CA ASN A 326 1.00 21.04 -29.45
C ASN A 326 -0.19 20.27 -30.05
N ASN A 327 0.06 19.41 -31.04
CA ASN A 327 -0.94 18.54 -31.65
C ASN A 327 -0.28 17.25 -32.19
N LEU A 328 -0.05 16.28 -31.31
CA LEU A 328 0.59 15.01 -31.66
C LEU A 328 -0.23 14.16 -32.64
N LYS A 329 -1.54 14.39 -32.77
CA LYS A 329 -2.40 13.62 -33.68
C LYS A 329 -2.14 13.99 -35.14
N SER A 330 -2.02 15.29 -35.44
CA SER A 330 -1.77 15.77 -36.81
C SER A 330 -0.29 16.00 -37.11
N LYS A 331 0.52 16.28 -36.09
CA LYS A 331 1.96 16.57 -36.20
C LYS A 331 2.71 15.75 -35.14
N PRO A 332 2.77 14.41 -35.26
CA PRO A 332 3.50 13.56 -34.31
C PRO A 332 4.99 13.89 -34.33
N PHE A 333 5.67 13.65 -33.22
CA PHE A 333 7.12 13.69 -33.20
C PHE A 333 7.73 12.65 -34.13
N LYS A 334 8.91 12.95 -34.69
CA LYS A 334 9.69 11.94 -35.39
C LYS A 334 10.25 10.89 -34.42
N TYR A 335 10.59 11.31 -33.20
CA TYR A 335 10.98 10.42 -32.11
C TYR A 335 9.77 9.76 -31.46
N ASP A 336 9.81 8.44 -31.29
CA ASP A 336 8.75 7.68 -30.63
C ASP A 336 8.87 7.78 -29.10
N ILE A 337 8.31 8.85 -28.54
CA ILE A 337 8.33 9.15 -27.10
C ILE A 337 7.68 8.05 -26.25
N LEU A 338 6.74 7.27 -26.81
CA LEU A 338 6.08 6.17 -26.09
C LEU A 338 6.99 4.95 -25.91
N LYS A 339 8.06 4.85 -26.72
CA LYS A 339 9.08 3.81 -26.62
C LYS A 339 10.33 4.28 -25.87
N HIS A 340 10.32 5.46 -25.26
CA HIS A 340 11.46 5.93 -24.48
C HIS A 340 11.68 5.02 -23.26
N LEU A 341 12.90 4.48 -23.15
CA LEU A 341 13.33 3.67 -22.01
C LEU A 341 14.29 4.50 -21.15
N ILE A 342 14.23 4.30 -19.83
CA ILE A 342 15.20 4.94 -18.92
C ILE A 342 16.61 4.53 -19.31
N LEU A 343 17.42 5.56 -19.60
CA LEU A 343 18.80 5.36 -19.98
C LEU A 343 19.60 4.76 -18.83
N LYS A 344 20.49 3.81 -19.17
CA LYS A 344 21.43 3.19 -18.23
C LYS A 344 22.82 3.80 -18.34
N GLU A 345 23.08 4.54 -19.41
CA GLU A 345 24.38 5.12 -19.70
C GLU A 345 24.27 6.64 -19.85
N PHE A 346 25.16 7.33 -19.16
CA PHE A 346 25.24 8.78 -19.15
C PHE A 346 26.68 9.23 -19.36
N TYR A 347 26.85 10.48 -19.78
CA TYR A 347 28.14 11.14 -19.90
C TYR A 347 28.56 11.91 -18.66
#